data_AF-A0A507DAE2-F1
#
_entry.id   AF-A0A507DAE2-F1
#
_cell.length_a   1.000
_cell.length_b   1.000
_cell.length_c   1.000
_cell.angle_alpha   90.00
_cell.angle_beta   90.00
_cell.angle_gamma   90.00
#
_symmetry.space_group_name_H-M   'P 1'
#
loop_
_entity.id
_entity.type
_entity.pdbx_description
1 polymer ?
#
loop_
_entity_poly.entity_id
_entity_poly.type
_entity_poly.pdbx_seq_one_letter_code
_entity_poly.pdbx_strand_id
1 'polypeptide(L)'
;MVRPIRHRGQYGFNVLDKSLALRKMRLNADDLVVLAVVSGNDYESNIPGKAIVTNVKIFQKIKEKGDLPKEAMLKEYLQFWVYSSVTKSTTKYLSCTYGISGHH
;
A
#
# COMPACT_ATOMS: atom_id res chain seq x y z
N MET A 1 21.02 12.27 -0.66
CA MET A 1 20.31 13.11 0.33
C MET A 1 20.43 12.44 1.70
N VAL A 2 21.25 13.02 2.58
CA VAL A 2 21.48 12.52 3.95
C VAL A 2 20.20 12.73 4.77
N ARG A 3 19.74 11.70 5.49
CA ARG A 3 18.64 11.86 6.46
C ARG A 3 19.23 12.60 7.67
N PRO A 4 18.75 13.81 8.02
CA PRO A 4 19.28 14.49 9.18
C PRO A 4 18.90 13.70 10.44
N ILE A 5 19.91 13.18 11.13
CA ILE A 5 19.76 12.61 12.47
C ILE A 5 20.05 13.75 13.44
N ARG A 6 19.06 14.12 14.25
CA ARG A 6 19.24 15.10 15.32
C ARG A 6 19.60 14.35 16.59
N HIS A 7 20.52 14.88 17.38
CA HIS A 7 20.92 14.24 18.63
C HIS A 7 20.46 15.07 19.84
N ARG A 8 19.96 14.39 20.88
CA ARG A 8 19.75 14.98 22.22
C ARG A 8 20.30 14.02 23.27
N GLY A 9 21.45 14.34 23.84
CA GLY A 9 22.19 13.41 24.70
C GLY A 9 22.55 12.14 23.94
N GLN A 10 22.17 10.98 24.49
CA GLN A 10 22.41 9.67 23.87
C GLN A 10 21.36 9.29 22.79
N TYR A 11 20.29 10.07 22.63
CA TYR A 11 19.21 9.73 21.71
C TYR A 11 19.45 10.32 20.31
N GLY A 12 19.38 9.47 19.29
CA GLY A 12 19.36 9.85 17.87
C GLY A 12 17.93 9.90 17.33
N PHE A 13 17.48 11.07 16.89
CA PHE A 13 16.17 11.29 16.29
C PHE A 13 16.29 11.25 14.78
N ASN A 14 15.58 10.31 14.15
CA ASN A 14 15.38 10.33 12.71
C ASN A 14 14.36 11.41 12.37
N VAL A 15 14.80 12.46 11.70
CA VAL A 15 13.90 13.50 11.20
C VAL A 15 13.26 13.01 9.91
N LEU A 16 11.93 12.90 9.91
CA LEU A 16 11.15 12.60 8.73
C LEU A 16 10.54 13.90 8.18
N ASP A 17 10.97 14.27 6.97
CA ASP A 17 10.31 15.34 6.21
C ASP A 17 9.11 14.76 5.48
N LYS A 18 7.90 15.24 5.84
CA LYS A 18 6.62 14.78 5.27
C LYS A 18 6.58 14.97 3.75
N SER A 19 7.00 16.13 3.25
CA SER A 19 6.98 16.46 1.82
C SER A 19 7.96 15.60 1.04
N LEU A 20 9.14 15.36 1.61
CA LEU A 20 10.14 14.46 1.02
C LEU A 20 9.66 13.02 0.96
N ALA A 21 9.04 12.53 2.04
CA ALA A 21 8.50 11.17 2.10
C ALA A 21 7.40 10.96 1.06
N LEU A 22 6.44 11.89 0.98
CA LEU A 22 5.37 11.88 -0.01
C LEU A 22 5.91 11.91 -1.45
N ARG A 23 6.87 12.79 -1.74
CA ARG A 23 7.52 12.86 -3.07
C ARG A 23 8.21 11.55 -3.46
N LYS A 24 8.90 10.89 -2.51
CA LYS A 24 9.56 9.60 -2.76
C LYS A 24 8.55 8.47 -3.04
N MET A 25 7.40 8.51 -2.37
CA MET A 25 6.33 7.52 -2.57
C MET A 25 5.44 7.85 -3.78
N ARG A 26 5.57 9.06 -4.35
CA ARG A 26 4.67 9.62 -5.38
C ARG A 26 3.21 9.66 -4.92
N LEU A 27 3.01 9.97 -3.64
CA LEU A 27 1.69 10.03 -2.99
C LEU A 27 1.39 11.47 -2.57
N ASN A 28 0.11 11.83 -2.57
CA ASN A 28 -0.40 13.07 -2.01
C ASN A 28 -0.71 12.89 -0.52
N ALA A 29 -0.99 13.99 0.18
CA ALA A 29 -1.34 13.94 1.60
C ALA A 29 -2.61 13.12 1.85
N ASP A 30 -3.61 13.21 0.97
CA ASP A 30 -4.85 12.43 1.06
C ASP A 30 -4.61 10.95 0.81
N ASP A 31 -3.77 10.60 -0.16
CA ASP A 31 -3.41 9.20 -0.47
C ASP A 31 -2.75 8.51 0.73
N LEU A 32 -1.94 9.25 1.49
CA LEU A 32 -1.28 8.74 2.69
C LEU A 32 -2.30 8.33 3.77
N VAL A 33 -3.40 9.07 3.91
CA VAL A 33 -4.47 8.73 4.86
C VAL A 33 -5.12 7.41 4.48
N VAL A 34 -5.47 7.25 3.20
CA VAL A 34 -6.08 6.01 2.71
C VAL A 34 -5.10 4.84 2.83
N LEU A 35 -3.81 5.06 2.57
CA LEU A 35 -2.77 4.05 2.75
C LEU A 35 -2.64 3.61 4.22
N ALA A 36 -2.73 4.53 5.16
CA ALA A 36 -2.68 4.24 6.60
C ALA A 36 -3.89 3.43 7.07
N VAL A 37 -5.10 3.75 6.59
CA VAL A 37 -6.32 2.97 6.85
C VAL A 37 -6.16 1.53 6.36
N VAL A 38 -5.74 1.36 5.11
CA VAL A 38 -5.58 0.03 4.49
C VAL A 38 -4.46 -0.79 5.12
N SER A 39 -3.36 -0.12 5.51
CA SER A 39 -2.18 -0.79 6.07
C SER A 39 -2.30 -1.08 7.56
N GLY A 40 -3.41 -0.68 8.18
CA GLY A 40 -3.66 -0.77 9.62
C GLY A 40 -3.21 0.46 10.36
N ASN A 41 -4.07 0.92 11.26
CA ASN A 41 -3.80 2.00 12.21
C ASN A 41 -4.36 1.59 13.59
N ASP A 42 -4.22 2.46 14.59
CA ASP A 42 -4.65 2.13 15.96
C ASP A 42 -6.18 1.96 16.12
N TYR A 43 -6.96 2.41 15.13
CA TYR A 43 -8.42 2.31 15.12
C TYR A 43 -8.92 1.10 14.33
N GLU A 44 -8.20 0.69 13.29
CA GLU A 44 -8.65 -0.35 12.36
C GLU A 44 -7.51 -1.29 11.99
N SER A 45 -7.83 -2.58 11.95
CA SER A 45 -6.87 -3.62 11.61
C SER A 45 -6.45 -3.53 10.15
N ASN A 46 -5.23 -3.99 9.86
CA ASN A 46 -4.75 -4.03 8.49
C ASN A 46 -5.50 -5.08 7.65
N ILE A 47 -5.49 -4.88 6.34
CA ILE A 47 -5.97 -5.92 5.43
C ILE A 47 -4.95 -7.08 5.40
N PRO A 48 -5.34 -8.29 5.82
CA PRO A 48 -4.41 -9.41 5.94
C PRO A 48 -3.81 -9.81 4.59
N GLY A 49 -2.55 -10.23 4.61
CA GLY A 49 -1.83 -10.75 3.43
C GLY A 49 -1.38 -9.69 2.42
N LYS A 50 -1.37 -8.40 2.80
CA LYS A 50 -0.87 -7.31 1.95
C LYS A 50 0.19 -6.50 2.70
N ALA A 51 1.41 -6.50 2.18
CA ALA A 51 2.49 -5.66 2.68
C ALA A 51 2.30 -4.20 2.22
N ILE A 52 2.80 -3.25 3.02
CA ILE A 52 2.77 -1.80 2.71
C ILE A 52 3.28 -1.49 1.30
N VAL A 53 4.38 -2.12 0.87
CA VAL A 53 4.95 -1.91 -0.47
C VAL A 53 3.98 -2.31 -1.57
N THR A 54 3.21 -3.37 -1.36
CA THR A 54 2.19 -3.83 -2.31
C THR A 54 1.03 -2.85 -2.37
N ASN A 55 0.61 -2.31 -1.22
CA ASN A 55 -0.46 -1.30 -1.16
C ASN A 55 -0.05 -0.05 -1.94
N VAL A 56 1.18 0.46 -1.74
CA VAL A 56 1.71 1.62 -2.50
C VAL A 56 1.71 1.36 -4.01
N LYS A 57 2.09 0.16 -4.46
CA LYS A 57 2.05 -0.20 -5.90
C LYS A 57 0.63 -0.20 -6.46
N ILE A 58 -0.35 -0.70 -5.69
CA ILE A 58 -1.76 -0.69 -6.11
C ILE A 58 -2.27 0.75 -6.22
N PHE A 59 -1.93 1.62 -5.27
CA PHE A 59 -2.27 3.03 -5.30
C PHE A 59 -1.71 3.72 -6.55
N GLN A 60 -0.44 3.47 -6.88
CA GLN A 60 0.17 4.01 -8.10
C GLN A 60 -0.58 3.57 -9.37
N LYS A 61 -0.98 2.29 -9.46
CA LYS A 61 -1.78 1.78 -10.59
C LYS A 61 -3.18 2.39 -10.68
N ILE A 62 -3.80 2.71 -9.55
CA ILE A 62 -5.10 3.41 -9.54
C ILE A 62 -4.91 4.84 -10.03
N LYS A 63 -3.88 5.54 -9.55
CA LYS A 63 -3.57 6.91 -9.96
C LYS A 63 -3.12 7.05 -11.42
N GLU A 64 -2.57 6.00 -12.03
CA GLU A 64 -2.31 5.97 -13.49
C GLU A 64 -3.58 6.21 -14.32
N LYS A 65 -4.77 5.90 -13.77
CA LYS A 65 -6.07 6.15 -14.43
C LYS A 65 -6.59 7.59 -14.23
N GLY A 66 -5.96 8.38 -13.35
CA GLY A 66 -6.37 9.74 -13.00
C GLY A 66 -6.29 10.00 -11.50
N ASP A 67 -6.24 11.28 -11.12
CA ASP A 67 -6.32 11.68 -9.72
C ASP A 67 -7.76 11.55 -9.22
N LEU A 68 -7.95 10.79 -8.14
CA LEU A 68 -9.24 10.51 -7.53
C LEU A 68 -9.33 11.18 -6.15
N PRO A 69 -10.54 11.63 -5.73
CA PRO A 69 -10.75 12.01 -4.34
C PRO A 69 -10.59 10.80 -3.40
N LYS A 70 -10.22 11.06 -2.15
CA LYS A 70 -9.90 10.03 -1.13
C LYS A 70 -10.95 8.90 -1.02
N GLU A 71 -12.23 9.22 -1.09
CA GLU A 71 -13.33 8.26 -1.00
C GLU A 71 -13.40 7.34 -2.23
N ALA A 72 -13.25 7.91 -3.43
CA ALA A 72 -13.20 7.13 -4.67
C ALA A 72 -11.94 6.27 -4.74
N MET A 73 -10.81 6.80 -4.25
CA MET A 73 -9.54 6.08 -4.12
C MET A 73 -9.69 4.84 -3.24
N LEU A 74 -10.34 4.97 -2.07
CA LEU A 74 -10.60 3.84 -1.18
C LEU A 74 -11.55 2.81 -1.82
N LYS A 75 -12.60 3.26 -2.51
CA LYS A 75 -13.56 2.38 -3.18
C LYS A 75 -12.90 1.55 -4.29
N GLU A 76 -12.13 2.18 -5.16
CA GLU A 76 -11.35 1.51 -6.21
C GLU A 76 -10.33 0.53 -5.62
N TYR A 77 -9.69 0.92 -4.52
CA TYR A 77 -8.75 0.04 -3.82
C TYR A 77 -9.43 -1.23 -3.28
N LEU A 78 -10.58 -1.09 -2.61
CA LEU A 78 -11.34 -2.22 -2.10
C LEU A 78 -11.84 -3.11 -3.24
N GLN A 79 -12.28 -2.53 -4.35
CA GLN A 79 -12.66 -3.27 -5.55
C GLN A 79 -11.47 -4.08 -6.08
N PHE A 80 -10.29 -3.46 -6.25
CA PHE A 80 -9.05 -4.15 -6.61
C PHE A 80 -8.68 -5.27 -5.65
N TRP A 81 -8.93 -5.08 -4.35
CA TRP A 81 -8.67 -6.09 -3.33
C TRP A 81 -9.60 -7.29 -3.49
N VAL A 82 -10.91 -7.08 -3.64
CA VAL A 82 -11.90 -8.14 -3.87
C VAL A 82 -11.59 -8.92 -5.15
N TYR A 83 -11.27 -8.24 -6.26
CA TYR A 83 -10.85 -8.92 -7.48
C TYR A 83 -9.55 -9.71 -7.29
N SER A 84 -8.58 -9.16 -6.53
CA SER A 84 -7.32 -9.85 -6.22
C SER A 84 -7.50 -11.06 -5.31
N SER A 85 -8.45 -11.05 -4.38
CA SER A 85 -8.72 -12.19 -3.50
C SER A 85 -9.49 -13.29 -4.22
N VAL A 86 -10.43 -12.94 -5.08
CA VAL A 86 -11.16 -13.88 -5.95
C VAL A 86 -10.22 -14.55 -6.96
N THR A 87 -9.35 -13.79 -7.63
CA THR A 87 -8.37 -14.36 -8.59
C THR A 87 -7.34 -15.26 -7.92
N LYS A 88 -6.88 -14.94 -6.71
CA LYS A 88 -6.00 -15.81 -5.93
C LYS A 88 -6.71 -17.09 -5.48
N SER A 89 -7.98 -17.02 -5.11
CA SER A 89 -8.73 -18.23 -4.75
C SER A 89 -8.93 -19.11 -5.98
N THR A 90 -9.36 -18.55 -7.12
CA THR A 90 -9.57 -19.32 -8.35
C THR A 90 -8.29 -19.87 -8.94
N THR A 91 -7.18 -19.13 -8.94
CA THR A 91 -5.86 -19.67 -9.34
C THR A 91 -5.37 -20.76 -8.40
N LYS A 92 -5.57 -20.62 -7.08
CA LYS A 92 -5.24 -21.69 -6.13
C LYS A 92 -6.10 -22.94 -6.37
N TYR A 93 -7.41 -22.77 -6.58
CA TYR A 93 -8.33 -23.86 -6.95
C TYR A 93 -7.89 -24.52 -8.26
N LEU A 94 -7.63 -23.75 -9.31
CA LEU A 94 -7.16 -24.25 -10.61
C LEU A 94 -5.79 -24.95 -10.52
N SER A 95 -4.87 -24.46 -9.68
CA SER A 95 -3.59 -25.12 -9.45
C SER A 95 -3.75 -26.45 -8.70
N CYS A 96 -4.70 -26.52 -7.76
CA CYS A 96 -5.04 -27.73 -7.02
C CYS A 96 -5.81 -28.75 -7.86
N THR A 97 -6.66 -28.30 -8.80
CA THR A 97 -7.49 -29.20 -9.62
C THR A 97 -6.81 -29.63 -10.93
N TYR A 98 -5.94 -28.80 -11.50
CA TYR A 98 -5.29 -29.08 -12.80
C TYR A 98 -3.76 -29.24 -12.71
N GLY A 99 -3.14 -29.16 -11.52
CA GLY A 99 -1.71 -29.47 -11.35
C GLY A 99 -0.75 -28.56 -12.13
N ILE A 100 -1.16 -27.33 -12.47
CA ILE A 100 -0.32 -26.42 -13.24
C ILE A 100 0.69 -25.75 -12.30
N SER A 101 1.88 -26.33 -12.20
CA SER A 101 3.05 -25.74 -11.55
C SER A 101 3.67 -24.67 -12.46
N GLY A 102 3.19 -23.43 -12.34
CA GLY A 102 3.74 -22.29 -13.07
C GLY A 102 5.06 -21.81 -12.46
N HIS A 103 6.18 -22.28 -12.98
CA HIS A 103 7.48 -21.64 -12.85
C HIS A 103 7.60 -20.48 -13.86
N HIS A 104 8.02 -19.30 -13.35
CA HIS A 104 8.38 -18.04 -14.01
C HIS A 104 7.26 -17.08 -14.44
#